data_AF-A0A7V7X0B4-F1
#
_entry.id   AF-A0A7V7X0B4-F1
#
_cell.length_a   1.000
_cell.length_b   1.000
_cell.length_c   1.000
_cell.angle_alpha   90.00
_cell.angle_beta   90.00
_cell.angle_gamma   90.00
#
_symmetry.space_group_name_H-M   'P 1'
#
loop_
_entity.id
_entity.type
_entity.pdbx_description
1 polymer ?
#
loop_
_entity_poly.entity_id
_entity_poly.type
_entity_poly.pdbx_seq_one_letter_code
_entity_poly.pdbx_strand_id
1 'polypeptide(L)'
;MKKDNKNMSRFSYALHQGGIRELANEYSGEIFVTITAVVTIAGLYFWFFIYPSLNIGGSSLYETSKNVECGNDIQDALGTFRKNMDMPYTIEPEDYKIIFNNGQIIKEYDRDGIHYRAFFNILNTSEGCFLKFFKKGKSQPGHHEITMGNYGIVKLSKCNCE
;
A
#
# COMPACT_ATOMS: atom_id res chain seq x y z
N MET A 1 -32.59 -9.45 75.49
CA MET A 1 -31.88 -8.47 74.64
C MET A 1 -30.63 -9.13 74.10
N LYS A 2 -30.57 -9.32 72.78
CA LYS A 2 -29.54 -10.09 72.06
C LYS A 2 -28.40 -9.13 71.73
N LYS A 3 -27.26 -9.28 72.39
CA LYS A 3 -26.06 -8.49 72.16
C LYS A 3 -25.16 -9.20 71.14
N ASP A 4 -24.47 -8.37 70.36
CA ASP A 4 -23.19 -8.66 69.69
C ASP A 4 -23.21 -9.59 68.47
N ASN A 5 -23.30 -9.02 67.25
CA ASN A 5 -22.52 -9.50 66.09
C ASN A 5 -22.50 -8.55 64.85
N LYS A 6 -22.45 -7.22 65.02
CA LYS A 6 -22.49 -6.28 63.87
C LYS A 6 -21.18 -5.57 63.53
N ASN A 7 -20.16 -5.65 64.40
CA ASN A 7 -18.91 -4.89 64.20
C ASN A 7 -17.77 -5.68 63.54
N MET A 8 -17.78 -7.01 63.54
CA MET A 8 -16.72 -7.80 62.89
C MET A 8 -16.87 -7.87 61.35
N SER A 9 -18.11 -7.70 60.86
CA SER A 9 -18.39 -7.76 59.42
C SER A 9 -17.89 -6.52 58.67
N ARG A 10 -18.04 -5.31 59.24
CA ARG A 10 -17.69 -4.05 58.54
C ARG A 10 -16.19 -3.84 58.33
N PHE A 11 -15.34 -4.35 59.23
CA PHE A 11 -13.89 -4.21 59.10
C PHE A 11 -13.31 -5.07 57.98
N SER A 12 -13.86 -6.26 57.75
CA SER A 12 -13.38 -7.18 56.71
C SER A 12 -13.73 -6.71 55.29
N TYR A 13 -14.84 -5.98 55.10
CA TYR A 13 -15.23 -5.43 53.79
C TYR A 13 -14.48 -4.15 53.42
N ALA A 14 -14.10 -3.32 54.40
CA ALA A 14 -13.38 -2.06 54.14
C ALA A 14 -11.93 -2.31 53.66
N LEU A 15 -11.24 -3.29 54.24
CA LEU A 15 -9.89 -3.71 53.80
C LEU A 15 -9.90 -4.33 52.40
N HIS A 16 -10.96 -5.07 52.06
CA HIS A 16 -11.07 -5.72 50.76
C HIS A 16 -11.39 -4.73 49.63
N GLN A 17 -12.16 -3.66 49.89
CA GLN A 17 -12.49 -2.64 48.90
C GLN A 17 -11.39 -1.58 48.72
N GLY A 18 -10.60 -1.29 49.77
CA GLY A 18 -9.43 -0.41 49.68
C GLY A 18 -8.34 -0.98 48.78
N GLY A 19 -7.97 -2.25 48.98
CA GLY A 19 -6.91 -2.91 48.19
C GLY A 19 -7.27 -3.12 46.71
N ILE A 20 -8.54 -3.38 46.38
CA ILE A 20 -8.98 -3.53 44.98
C ILE A 20 -8.97 -2.18 44.24
N ARG A 21 -9.27 -1.07 44.92
CA ARG A 21 -9.23 0.28 44.33
C ARG A 21 -7.80 0.79 44.13
N GLU A 22 -6.89 0.49 45.05
CA GLU A 22 -5.47 0.83 44.89
C GLU A 22 -4.83 0.03 43.75
N LEU A 23 -5.09 -1.28 43.67
CA LEU A 23 -4.63 -2.10 42.54
C LEU A 23 -5.25 -1.65 41.20
N ALA A 24 -6.53 -1.27 41.16
CA ALA A 24 -7.13 -0.80 39.91
C ALA A 24 -6.51 0.51 39.40
N ASN A 25 -6.15 1.44 40.30
CA ASN A 25 -5.49 2.70 39.93
C ASN A 25 -4.03 2.48 39.51
N GLU A 26 -3.29 1.63 40.21
CA GLU A 26 -1.89 1.31 39.90
C GLU A 26 -1.75 0.60 38.53
N TYR A 27 -2.66 -0.33 38.23
CA TYR A 27 -2.67 -1.04 36.93
C TYR A 27 -3.28 -0.20 35.79
N SER A 28 -4.15 0.77 36.08
CA SER A 28 -4.75 1.62 35.02
C SER A 28 -3.72 2.46 34.27
N GLY A 29 -2.69 2.93 34.96
CA GLY A 29 -1.59 3.71 34.38
C GLY A 29 -0.69 2.85 33.48
N GLU A 30 -0.29 1.67 33.96
CA GLU A 30 0.56 0.75 33.19
C GLU A 30 -0.16 0.18 31.96
N ILE A 31 -1.45 -0.15 32.08
CA ILE A 31 -2.26 -0.61 30.94
C ILE A 31 -2.39 0.53 29.90
N PHE A 32 -2.62 1.77 30.34
CA PHE A 32 -2.72 2.91 29.42
C PHE A 32 -1.39 3.19 28.69
N VAL A 33 -0.26 3.12 29.40
CA VAL A 33 1.08 3.28 28.82
C VAL A 33 1.39 2.16 27.83
N THR A 34 1.02 0.92 28.15
CA THR A 34 1.27 -0.23 27.27
C THR A 34 0.40 -0.17 26.01
N ILE A 35 -0.88 0.19 26.14
CA ILE A 35 -1.78 0.36 24.98
C ILE A 35 -1.30 1.49 24.09
N THR A 36 -0.93 2.64 24.66
CA THR A 36 -0.44 3.79 23.87
C THR A 36 0.86 3.48 23.16
N ALA A 37 1.80 2.76 23.81
CA ALA A 37 3.04 2.29 23.19
C ALA A 37 2.79 1.29 22.04
N VAL A 38 1.90 0.32 22.22
CA VAL A 38 1.55 -0.65 21.16
C VAL A 38 0.88 0.04 19.97
N VAL A 39 -0.03 0.99 20.21
CA VAL A 39 -0.69 1.75 19.14
C VAL A 39 0.29 2.66 18.40
N THR A 40 1.22 3.31 19.09
CA THR A 40 2.26 4.13 18.43
C THR A 40 3.22 3.28 17.61
N ILE A 41 3.69 2.15 18.15
CA ILE A 41 4.58 1.24 17.41
C ILE A 41 3.86 0.66 16.19
N ALA A 42 2.61 0.22 16.33
CA ALA A 42 1.80 -0.29 15.22
C ALA A 42 1.53 0.80 14.17
N GLY A 43 1.22 2.02 14.60
CA GLY A 43 1.01 3.16 13.71
C GLY A 43 2.27 3.56 12.95
N LEU A 44 3.43 3.59 13.62
CA LEU A 44 4.73 3.84 12.99
C LEU A 44 5.08 2.72 12.01
N TYR A 45 4.89 1.46 12.39
CA TYR A 45 5.13 0.33 11.51
C TYR A 45 4.24 0.39 10.25
N PHE A 46 2.96 0.71 10.43
CA PHE A 46 2.05 0.91 9.31
C PHE A 46 2.52 2.07 8.41
N TRP A 47 2.89 3.22 8.98
CA TRP A 47 3.32 4.39 8.21
C TRP A 47 4.64 4.19 7.47
N PHE A 48 5.61 3.50 8.07
CA PHE A 48 6.94 3.31 7.49
C PHE A 48 7.05 2.10 6.56
N PHE A 49 6.28 1.04 6.77
CA PHE A 49 6.43 -0.21 6.00
C PHE A 49 5.21 -0.55 5.14
N ILE A 50 3.99 -0.31 5.64
CA ILE A 50 2.75 -0.72 4.96
C ILE A 50 2.21 0.40 4.05
N TYR A 51 2.25 1.66 4.50
CA TYR A 51 1.77 2.80 3.74
C TYR A 51 2.55 3.04 2.44
N PRO A 52 3.89 2.94 2.39
CA PRO A 52 4.64 3.11 1.15
C PRO A 52 4.40 1.95 0.16
N SER A 53 4.10 0.75 0.66
CA SER A 53 3.77 -0.40 -0.17
C SER A 53 2.31 -0.40 -0.68
N LEU A 54 1.42 0.36 -0.02
CA LEU A 54 0.08 0.70 -0.51
C LEU A 54 0.11 1.87 -1.51
N ASN A 55 0.99 2.86 -1.31
CA ASN A 55 1.20 4.00 -2.20
C ASN A 55 2.15 3.70 -3.35
N ILE A 56 1.94 2.56 -4.01
CA ILE A 56 2.46 2.33 -5.37
C ILE A 56 1.46 2.98 -6.34
N GLY A 57 1.21 4.28 -6.16
CA GLY A 57 0.49 5.11 -7.11
C GLY A 57 1.53 5.77 -8.00
N GLY A 58 1.46 5.54 -9.31
CA GLY A 58 2.23 6.37 -10.25
C GLY A 58 1.91 7.85 -10.07
N SER A 59 2.84 8.73 -10.45
CA SER A 59 2.54 10.16 -10.48
C SER A 59 1.31 10.38 -11.37
N SER A 60 0.28 11.03 -10.83
CA SER A 60 -0.88 11.43 -11.64
C SER A 60 -0.41 12.43 -12.70
N LEU A 61 -0.83 12.24 -13.94
CA LEU A 61 -0.65 13.23 -14.99
C LEU A 61 -1.51 14.46 -14.67
N TYR A 62 -1.00 15.65 -15.02
CA TYR A 62 -1.81 16.86 -15.03
C TYR A 62 -2.98 16.71 -16.01
N GLU A 63 -4.11 17.33 -15.71
CA GLU A 63 -5.30 17.28 -16.57
C GLU A 63 -5.04 17.78 -17.99
N THR A 64 -4.16 18.77 -18.15
CA THR A 64 -3.72 19.32 -19.44
C THR A 64 -3.03 18.27 -20.33
N SER A 65 -2.48 17.22 -19.74
CA SER A 65 -1.78 16.14 -20.43
C SER A 65 -2.66 14.93 -20.72
N LYS A 66 -3.88 14.89 -20.19
CA LYS A 66 -4.85 13.82 -20.45
C LYS A 66 -5.56 14.04 -21.79
N ASN A 67 -4.78 14.07 -22.86
CA ASN A 67 -5.24 14.27 -24.22
C ASN A 67 -4.94 13.06 -25.12
N VAL A 68 -5.50 13.06 -26.33
CA VAL A 68 -5.38 11.95 -27.29
C VAL A 68 -3.92 11.71 -27.72
N GLU A 69 -3.11 12.77 -27.86
CA GLU A 69 -1.72 12.64 -28.29
C GLU A 69 -0.87 11.92 -27.23
N CYS A 70 -0.98 12.33 -25.97
CA CYS A 70 -0.35 11.63 -24.85
C CYS A 70 -0.89 10.20 -24.70
N GLY A 71 -2.18 9.99 -24.96
CA GLY A 71 -2.79 8.66 -24.97
C GLY A 71 -2.15 7.73 -26.01
N ASN A 72 -1.95 8.22 -27.24
CA ASN A 72 -1.27 7.48 -28.31
C ASN A 72 0.18 7.17 -27.95
N ASP A 73 0.90 8.13 -27.36
CA ASP A 73 2.30 7.96 -26.96
C ASP A 73 2.46 6.90 -25.86
N ILE A 74 1.50 6.83 -24.93
CA ILE A 74 1.41 5.74 -23.94
C ILE A 74 1.17 4.40 -24.60
N GLN A 75 0.27 4.32 -25.59
CA GLN A 75 0.01 3.09 -26.34
C GLN A 75 1.25 2.61 -27.10
N ASP A 76 1.97 3.53 -27.74
CA ASP A 76 3.22 3.24 -28.44
C ASP A 76 4.33 2.80 -27.47
N ALA A 77 4.40 3.40 -26.30
CA ALA A 77 5.33 2.99 -25.24
C ALA A 77 5.00 1.57 -24.73
N LEU A 78 3.72 1.25 -24.48
CA LEU A 78 3.28 -0.12 -24.15
C LEU A 78 3.64 -1.10 -25.28
N GLY A 79 3.49 -0.70 -26.54
CA GLY A 79 3.91 -1.48 -27.72
C GLY A 79 5.41 -1.75 -27.74
N THR A 80 6.21 -0.74 -27.39
CA THR A 80 7.66 -0.83 -27.29
C THR A 80 8.09 -1.84 -26.23
N PHE A 81 7.50 -1.78 -25.03
CA PHE A 81 7.76 -2.77 -23.98
C PHE A 81 7.37 -4.18 -24.40
N ARG A 82 6.17 -4.34 -24.99
CA ARG A 82 5.66 -5.62 -25.49
C ARG A 82 6.65 -6.29 -26.45
N LYS A 83 7.15 -5.52 -27.42
CA LYS A 83 8.07 -6.00 -28.47
C LYS A 83 9.48 -6.23 -27.94
N ASN A 84 10.06 -5.25 -27.26
CA ASN A 84 11.49 -5.27 -26.91
C ASN A 84 11.81 -6.26 -25.77
N MET A 85 10.84 -6.51 -24.89
CA MET A 85 10.99 -7.42 -23.77
C MET A 85 10.25 -8.74 -23.97
N ASP A 86 9.68 -8.95 -25.17
CA ASP A 86 8.99 -10.18 -25.55
C ASP A 86 7.93 -10.58 -24.50
N MET A 87 7.07 -9.62 -24.17
CA MET A 87 6.01 -9.76 -23.17
C MET A 87 4.66 -9.82 -23.90
N PRO A 88 4.08 -11.00 -24.15
CA PRO A 88 2.92 -11.15 -25.04
C PRO A 88 1.58 -10.72 -24.44
N TYR A 89 1.52 -9.63 -23.68
CA TYR A 89 0.24 -9.04 -23.25
C TYR A 89 -0.48 -8.35 -24.41
N THR A 90 -1.81 -8.29 -24.32
CA THR A 90 -2.66 -7.53 -25.24
C THR A 90 -2.66 -6.06 -24.86
N ILE A 91 -2.55 -5.16 -25.84
CA ILE A 91 -2.70 -3.72 -25.65
C ILE A 91 -4.10 -3.35 -26.11
N GLU A 92 -4.96 -2.95 -25.17
CA GLU A 92 -6.34 -2.57 -25.47
C GLU A 92 -6.38 -1.12 -25.96
N PRO A 93 -7.29 -0.73 -26.88
CA PRO A 93 -7.34 0.62 -27.44
C PRO A 93 -7.42 1.75 -26.40
N GLU A 94 -7.94 1.47 -25.20
CA GLU A 94 -8.16 2.46 -24.14
C GLU A 94 -7.28 2.26 -22.89
N ASP A 95 -6.24 1.42 -22.96
CA ASP A 95 -5.30 1.18 -21.84
C ASP A 95 -4.71 2.49 -21.28
N TYR A 96 -4.47 3.49 -22.13
CA TYR A 96 -3.97 4.80 -21.70
C TYR A 96 -4.92 5.53 -20.73
N LYS A 97 -6.25 5.31 -20.84
CA LYS A 97 -7.22 5.92 -19.91
C LYS A 97 -7.08 5.37 -18.49
N ILE A 98 -6.68 4.11 -18.36
CA ILE A 98 -6.41 3.49 -17.05
C ILE A 98 -5.23 4.20 -16.40
N ILE A 99 -4.17 4.48 -17.16
CA ILE A 99 -3.02 5.27 -16.69
C ILE A 99 -3.44 6.70 -16.32
N PHE A 100 -4.27 7.35 -17.14
CA PHE A 100 -4.77 8.70 -16.83
C PHE A 100 -5.55 8.77 -15.52
N ASN A 101 -6.34 7.74 -15.21
CA ASN A 101 -7.18 7.72 -14.01
C ASN A 101 -6.43 7.24 -12.78
N ASN A 102 -5.56 6.24 -12.93
CA ASN A 102 -4.96 5.52 -11.80
C ASN A 102 -3.45 5.78 -11.64
N GLY A 103 -2.83 6.51 -12.58
CA GLY A 103 -1.37 6.72 -12.64
C GLY A 103 -0.57 5.48 -13.06
N GLN A 104 -1.23 4.33 -13.22
CA GLN A 104 -0.61 3.05 -13.54
C GLN A 104 -1.55 2.10 -14.28
N ILE A 105 -0.96 1.11 -14.95
CA ILE A 105 -1.68 -0.01 -15.57
C ILE A 105 -0.95 -1.31 -15.27
N ILE A 106 -1.73 -2.38 -15.14
CA ILE A 106 -1.23 -3.76 -14.99
C ILE A 106 -1.58 -4.50 -16.27
N LYS A 107 -0.57 -5.14 -16.88
CA LYS A 107 -0.75 -6.02 -18.03
C LYS A 107 -0.39 -7.45 -17.63
N GLU A 108 -1.30 -8.37 -17.88
CA GLU A 108 -1.12 -9.78 -17.57
C GLU A 108 -0.86 -10.58 -18.84
N TYR A 109 -0.05 -11.63 -18.73
CA TYR A 109 0.22 -12.56 -19.81
C TYR A 109 0.73 -13.90 -19.28
N ASP A 110 0.55 -14.96 -20.05
CA ASP A 110 1.09 -16.28 -19.75
C ASP A 110 2.26 -16.60 -20.68
N ARG A 111 3.28 -17.25 -20.13
CA ARG A 111 4.43 -17.76 -20.89
C ARG A 111 5.01 -18.97 -20.17
N ASP A 112 5.22 -20.06 -20.92
CA ASP A 112 5.82 -21.31 -20.42
C ASP A 112 5.11 -21.89 -19.18
N GLY A 113 3.77 -21.77 -19.13
CA GLY A 113 2.97 -22.23 -17.98
C GLY A 113 3.08 -21.35 -16.73
N ILE A 114 3.59 -20.13 -16.88
CA ILE A 114 3.79 -19.15 -15.81
C ILE A 114 2.94 -17.93 -16.11
N HIS A 115 2.16 -17.49 -15.12
CA HIS A 115 1.38 -16.27 -15.22
C HIS A 115 2.21 -15.07 -14.74
N TYR A 116 2.31 -14.04 -15.58
CA TYR A 116 3.08 -12.84 -15.31
C TYR A 116 2.17 -11.62 -15.20
N ARG A 117 2.58 -10.68 -14.34
CA ARG A 117 1.98 -9.35 -14.22
C ARG A 117 3.06 -8.29 -14.42
N ALA A 118 2.90 -7.42 -15.41
CA ALA A 118 3.77 -6.27 -15.64
C ALA A 118 3.07 -4.99 -15.21
N PHE A 119 3.73 -4.20 -14.36
CA PHE A 119 3.17 -2.97 -13.81
C PHE A 119 3.91 -1.77 -14.39
N PHE A 120 3.15 -0.88 -15.03
CA PHE A 120 3.66 0.32 -15.66
C PHE A 120 3.10 1.54 -14.98
N ASN A 121 3.93 2.57 -14.78
CA ASN A 121 3.48 3.85 -14.24
C ASN A 121 4.12 5.02 -14.98
N ILE A 122 3.53 6.20 -14.80
CA ILE A 122 4.15 7.44 -15.21
C ILE A 122 5.24 7.82 -14.20
N LEU A 123 6.42 8.13 -14.72
CA LEU A 123 7.51 8.75 -14.01
C LEU A 123 7.68 10.18 -14.55
N ASN A 124 7.55 11.15 -13.65
CA ASN A 124 7.83 12.55 -13.94
C ASN A 124 9.25 12.91 -13.47
N THR A 125 10.03 13.57 -14.31
CA THR A 125 11.39 14.03 -14.01
C THR A 125 11.62 15.40 -14.64
N SER A 126 12.71 16.08 -14.28
CA SER A 126 13.14 17.32 -14.94
C SER A 126 13.48 17.15 -16.42
N GLU A 127 13.62 15.92 -16.93
CA GLU A 127 13.90 15.63 -18.34
C GLU A 127 12.63 15.34 -19.16
N GLY A 128 11.48 15.30 -18.49
CA GLY A 128 10.16 15.08 -19.06
C GLY A 128 9.38 13.92 -18.44
N CYS A 129 8.31 13.50 -19.14
CA CYS A 129 7.47 12.36 -18.81
C CYS A 129 8.03 11.06 -19.35
N PHE A 130 7.87 9.98 -18.59
CA PHE A 130 8.24 8.64 -19.03
C PHE A 130 7.22 7.61 -18.58
N LEU A 131 7.02 6.56 -19.39
CA LEU A 131 6.37 5.33 -18.96
C LEU A 131 7.46 4.37 -18.45
N LYS A 132 7.35 3.95 -17.20
CA LYS A 132 8.31 3.06 -16.54
C LYS A 132 7.68 1.71 -16.24
N PHE A 133 8.37 0.64 -16.62
CA PHE A 133 8.07 -0.71 -16.15
C PHE A 133 8.82 -0.95 -14.85
N PHE A 134 8.11 -0.96 -13.72
CA PHE A 134 8.74 -0.85 -12.40
C PHE A 134 8.50 -2.04 -11.45
N LYS A 135 7.54 -2.92 -11.77
CA LYS A 135 7.22 -4.08 -10.93
C LYS A 135 6.78 -5.24 -11.81
N LYS A 136 7.26 -6.44 -11.48
CA LYS A 136 6.92 -7.69 -12.15
C LYS A 136 6.38 -8.67 -11.12
N GLY A 137 5.24 -9.28 -11.42
CA GLY A 137 4.69 -10.41 -10.68
C GLY A 137 4.84 -11.69 -11.49
N LYS A 138 5.04 -12.81 -10.80
CA LYS A 138 5.13 -14.14 -11.36
C LYS A 138 4.31 -15.10 -10.49
N SER A 139 3.50 -15.94 -11.11
CA SER A 139 2.63 -16.88 -10.42
C SER A 139 2.71 -18.25 -11.08
N GLN A 140 3.00 -19.26 -10.28
CA GLN A 140 3.02 -20.68 -10.63
C GLN A 140 2.32 -21.48 -9.52
N PRO A 141 1.89 -22.73 -9.77
CA PRO A 141 1.32 -23.57 -8.71
C PRO A 141 2.25 -23.63 -7.49
N GLY A 142 1.77 -23.19 -6.33
CA GLY A 142 2.52 -23.20 -5.07
C GLY A 142 3.59 -22.11 -4.93
N HIS A 143 3.75 -21.21 -5.91
CA HIS A 143 4.77 -20.16 -5.85
C HIS A 143 4.29 -18.84 -6.44
N HIS A 144 4.40 -17.77 -5.65
CA HIS A 144 4.13 -16.40 -6.06
C HIS A 144 5.34 -15.52 -5.75
N GLU A 145 5.79 -14.78 -6.74
CA GLU A 145 6.91 -13.86 -6.62
C GLU A 145 6.50 -12.48 -7.13
N ILE A 146 6.90 -11.44 -6.42
CA ILE A 146 6.71 -10.05 -6.83
C ILE A 146 8.03 -9.32 -6.62
N THR A 147 8.53 -8.69 -7.68
CA THR A 147 9.85 -8.07 -7.70
C THR A 147 9.72 -6.63 -8.22
N MET A 148 10.17 -5.66 -7.43
CA MET A 148 10.23 -4.24 -7.83
C MET A 148 11.62 -3.91 -8.39
N GLY A 149 11.68 -3.04 -9.39
CA GLY A 149 12.94 -2.67 -10.04
C GLY A 149 12.75 -1.57 -11.08
N ASN A 150 13.80 -1.33 -11.87
CA ASN A 150 13.69 -0.53 -13.09
C ASN A 150 13.92 -1.47 -14.27
N TYR A 151 12.84 -2.02 -14.82
CA TYR A 151 12.93 -2.98 -15.93
C TYR A 151 13.05 -2.26 -17.28
N GLY A 152 12.63 -1.00 -17.34
CA GLY A 152 12.86 -0.12 -18.48
C GLY A 152 12.01 1.14 -18.40
N ILE A 153 12.39 2.11 -19.22
CA ILE A 153 11.79 3.44 -19.26
C ILE A 153 11.69 3.90 -20.72
N VAL A 154 10.54 4.47 -21.09
CA VAL A 154 10.29 5.02 -22.43
C VAL A 154 9.80 6.47 -22.28
N LYS A 155 10.43 7.40 -23.01
CA LYS A 155 10.05 8.82 -22.97
C LYS A 155 8.68 9.01 -23.64
N LEU A 156 7.81 9.79 -23.00
CA LEU A 156 6.52 10.21 -23.52
C LEU A 156 6.64 11.65 -24.03
N SER A 157 7.04 11.78 -25.29
CA SER A 157 7.27 13.05 -25.98
C SER A 157 6.05 13.95 -26.13
N LYS A 158 4.84 13.38 -26.08
CA LYS A 158 3.56 14.10 -26.26
C LYS A 158 2.82 14.40 -24.95
N CYS A 159 3.34 13.92 -23.83
CA CYS A 159 2.79 14.21 -22.51
C CYS A 159 3.55 15.39 -21.89
N ASN A 160 2.83 16.38 -21.32
CA ASN A 160 3.41 17.49 -20.57
C ASN A 160 3.34 17.20 -19.05
N CYS A 161 4.44 16.85 -18.41
CA CYS A 161 4.45 16.59 -16.96
C CYS A 161 5.03 17.77 -16.16
N GLU A 162 5.30 18.90 -16.79
CA GLU A 162 5.64 20.16 -16.13
C GLU A 162 4.40 20.98 -15.79
#